data_AF-A0A5K7XCL4-F1
#
_entry.id   AF-A0A5K7XCL4-F1
#
_cell.length_a   1.000
_cell.length_b   1.000
_cell.length_c   1.000
_cell.angle_alpha   90.00
_cell.angle_beta   90.00
_cell.angle_gamma   90.00
#
_symmetry.space_group_name_H-M   'P 1'
#
loop_
_entity.id
_entity.type
_entity.pdbx_description
1 polymer ?
#
loop_
_entity_poly.entity_id
_entity_poly.type
_entity_poly.pdbx_seq_one_letter_code
_entity_poly.pdbx_strand_id
1 'polypeptide(L)'
;MKRFLSAVAIAALFGTAEAQAQLPAGDLRLWLKADSLQVAEDAPITQWVDSSSYGTTFAPRTVRWDGVTPVEEHPHLQTVTVNGRTFPTVKFERNGALPSGDPGVDRSGNTDRLFQTSNLTPGSDPLAIVDGTSMTSFTVFKPNITTSGALGAQAVWALRGNDASLMEVGINPVGRLNHVSYDAYVGYQTQATIPAGKWNVLEYALTEQAPFDPVTFRSNSTEDASAPLTNLPVATNGGVIADRNDGINEEPAGSLEPFGIGGHAQNCCGEGETFAGNIAEIIIYARVLTPAEKDQVYAYLSDKYLAVPEPASALAVLTGMGGVALIRRRFTAGR
;
A
#
# COMPACT_ATOMS: atom_id res chain seq x y z
N MET A 1 -55.64 14.84 -33.88
CA MET A 1 -54.58 13.88 -33.50
C MET A 1 -53.27 14.65 -33.35
N LYS A 2 -52.91 15.09 -32.14
CA LYS A 2 -51.59 15.62 -31.76
C LYS A 2 -51.56 15.67 -30.22
N ARG A 3 -50.89 14.69 -29.61
CA ARG A 3 -50.73 14.52 -28.16
C ARG A 3 -49.67 15.51 -27.67
N PHE A 4 -49.96 16.30 -26.65
CA PHE A 4 -48.95 17.03 -25.89
C PHE A 4 -48.34 16.05 -24.88
N LEU A 5 -47.06 15.71 -25.08
CA LEU A 5 -46.26 15.01 -24.08
C LEU A 5 -45.80 16.01 -23.01
N SER A 6 -46.05 15.67 -21.75
CA SER A 6 -45.43 16.29 -20.58
C SER A 6 -43.93 15.96 -20.57
N ALA A 7 -43.08 17.00 -20.59
CA ALA A 7 -41.66 16.84 -20.31
C ALA A 7 -41.47 16.76 -18.79
N VAL A 8 -41.10 15.57 -18.30
CA VAL A 8 -40.58 15.39 -16.94
C VAL A 8 -39.14 15.92 -16.94
N ALA A 9 -38.88 16.97 -16.18
CA ALA A 9 -37.52 17.43 -15.91
C ALA A 9 -36.86 16.46 -14.92
N ILE A 10 -35.95 15.63 -15.42
CA ILE A 10 -35.02 14.87 -14.58
C ILE A 10 -33.96 15.87 -14.12
N ALA A 11 -34.07 16.32 -12.86
CA ALA A 11 -32.99 17.04 -12.21
C ALA A 11 -31.84 16.05 -12.00
N ALA A 12 -30.74 16.26 -12.74
CA ALA A 12 -29.47 15.61 -12.46
C ALA A 12 -29.02 16.05 -11.06
N LEU A 13 -29.07 15.12 -10.10
CA LEU A 13 -28.39 15.27 -8.82
C LEU A 13 -26.90 15.25 -9.13
N PHE A 14 -26.29 16.43 -9.09
CA PHE A 14 -24.84 16.58 -9.09
C PHE A 14 -24.29 15.79 -7.91
N GLY A 15 -23.60 14.70 -8.21
CA GLY A 15 -22.74 14.02 -7.25
C GLY A 15 -21.77 15.05 -6.65
N THR A 16 -21.66 15.03 -5.34
CA THR A 16 -20.62 15.74 -4.60
C THR A 16 -19.28 15.30 -5.18
N ALA A 17 -18.66 16.17 -5.97
CA ALA A 17 -17.25 16.05 -6.29
C ALA A 17 -16.49 16.28 -4.99
N GLU A 18 -16.20 15.20 -4.27
CA GLU A 18 -15.14 15.21 -3.28
C GLU A 18 -13.89 15.67 -4.01
N ALA A 19 -13.36 16.82 -3.62
CA ALA A 19 -12.03 17.22 -4.02
C ALA A 19 -11.08 16.17 -3.46
N GLN A 20 -10.77 15.13 -4.24
CA GLN A 20 -9.68 14.22 -3.95
C GLN A 20 -8.45 15.12 -3.75
N ALA A 21 -7.96 15.20 -2.52
CA ALA A 21 -6.73 15.91 -2.24
C ALA A 21 -5.68 15.31 -3.17
N GLN A 22 -5.25 16.09 -4.16
CA GLN A 22 -4.33 15.61 -5.16
C GLN A 22 -3.00 15.34 -4.48
N LEU A 23 -2.59 14.07 -4.41
CA LEU A 23 -1.31 13.67 -3.82
C LEU A 23 -0.16 14.58 -4.33
N PRO A 24 0.86 14.85 -3.49
CA PRO A 24 1.99 15.68 -3.87
C PRO A 24 2.50 15.37 -5.28
N ALA A 25 2.55 16.40 -6.13
CA ALA A 25 3.04 16.25 -7.50
C ALA A 25 4.58 16.11 -7.50
N GLY A 26 5.11 15.34 -8.47
CA GLY A 26 6.55 15.20 -8.69
C GLY A 26 7.19 14.04 -7.92
N ASP A 27 8.09 13.35 -8.60
CA ASP A 27 8.92 12.23 -8.10
C ASP A 27 8.15 11.02 -7.53
N LEU A 28 6.84 10.92 -7.78
CA LEU A 28 6.06 9.72 -7.52
C LEU A 28 6.56 8.58 -8.43
N ARG A 29 7.08 7.50 -7.83
CA ARG A 29 7.65 6.33 -8.52
C ARG A 29 6.73 5.12 -8.53
N LEU A 30 5.89 4.98 -7.50
CA LEU A 30 4.96 3.88 -7.36
C LEU A 30 3.66 4.35 -6.74
N TRP A 31 2.53 3.92 -7.30
CA TRP A 31 1.23 4.08 -6.65
C TRP A 31 0.32 2.86 -6.87
N LEU A 32 0.46 1.84 -6.03
CA LEU A 32 -0.37 0.64 -6.08
C LEU A 32 -1.58 0.79 -5.17
N LYS A 33 -2.78 0.61 -5.71
CA LYS A 33 -4.03 0.66 -4.96
C LYS A 33 -4.84 -0.59 -5.22
N ALA A 34 -5.31 -1.27 -4.17
CA ALA A 34 -6.10 -2.48 -4.35
C ALA A 34 -7.45 -2.21 -5.03
N ASP A 35 -7.99 -0.99 -4.90
CA ASP A 35 -9.23 -0.57 -5.57
C ASP A 35 -9.09 -0.36 -7.09
N SER A 36 -7.86 -0.31 -7.61
CA SER A 36 -7.61 -0.33 -9.05
C SER A 36 -7.77 -1.73 -9.66
N LEU A 37 -7.73 -2.79 -8.84
CA LEU A 37 -7.88 -4.17 -9.29
C LEU A 37 -9.35 -4.42 -9.68
N GLN A 38 -9.57 -4.68 -10.96
CA GLN A 38 -10.89 -4.99 -11.52
C GLN A 38 -11.12 -6.50 -11.58
N VAL A 39 -10.98 -7.18 -10.44
CA VAL A 39 -11.20 -8.63 -10.30
C VAL A 39 -12.29 -8.91 -9.28
N ALA A 40 -12.85 -10.12 -9.28
CA ALA A 40 -13.87 -10.50 -8.31
C ALA A 40 -13.27 -10.68 -6.90
N GLU A 41 -14.13 -10.58 -5.87
CA GLU A 41 -13.74 -10.98 -4.51
C GLU A 41 -13.17 -12.40 -4.52
N ASP A 42 -12.10 -12.61 -3.77
CA ASP A 42 -11.38 -13.88 -3.66
C ASP A 42 -10.74 -14.37 -4.97
N ALA A 43 -10.68 -13.54 -6.01
CA ALA A 43 -9.98 -13.90 -7.24
C ALA A 43 -8.45 -13.78 -7.05
N PRO A 44 -7.66 -14.71 -7.63
CA PRO A 44 -6.21 -14.58 -7.63
C PRO A 44 -5.77 -13.35 -8.43
N ILE A 45 -4.82 -12.61 -7.88
CA ILE A 45 -4.21 -11.46 -8.52
C ILE A 45 -3.15 -11.97 -9.49
N THR A 46 -3.41 -11.77 -10.77
CA THR A 46 -2.48 -12.13 -11.86
C THR A 46 -1.60 -10.95 -12.27
N GLN A 47 -2.05 -9.73 -11.99
CA GLN A 47 -1.29 -8.50 -12.18
C GLN A 47 -1.82 -7.38 -11.28
N TRP A 48 -0.93 -6.49 -10.85
CA TRP A 48 -1.24 -5.24 -10.17
C TRP A 48 -0.46 -4.11 -10.86
N VAL A 49 -1.17 -3.29 -11.62
CA VAL A 49 -0.58 -2.17 -12.37
C VAL A 49 -0.62 -0.92 -11.50
N ASP A 50 0.52 -0.26 -11.37
CA ASP A 50 0.62 0.96 -10.59
C ASP A 50 -0.04 2.16 -11.30
N SER A 51 -0.61 3.07 -10.52
CA SER A 51 -1.37 4.24 -10.98
C SER A 51 -0.52 5.50 -11.14
N SER A 52 0.80 5.42 -10.97
CA SER A 52 1.69 6.53 -11.31
C SER A 52 1.81 6.66 -12.84
N SER A 53 2.57 7.65 -13.29
CA SER A 53 2.88 7.82 -14.71
C SER A 53 3.74 6.70 -15.30
N TYR A 54 4.34 5.82 -14.48
CA TYR A 54 5.21 4.75 -14.96
C TYR A 54 4.43 3.49 -15.40
N GLY A 55 3.27 3.21 -14.79
CA GLY A 55 2.48 2.01 -15.12
C GLY A 55 3.25 0.70 -14.92
N THR A 56 4.18 0.68 -13.97
CA THR A 56 4.92 -0.50 -13.53
C THR A 56 3.95 -1.58 -13.11
N THR A 57 4.16 -2.78 -13.65
CA THR A 57 3.30 -3.94 -13.46
C THR A 57 3.97 -4.92 -12.52
N PHE A 58 3.19 -5.44 -11.59
CA PHE A 58 3.60 -6.49 -10.66
C PHE A 58 2.78 -7.74 -10.90
N ALA A 59 3.42 -8.91 -10.96
CA ALA A 59 2.73 -10.18 -11.16
C ALA A 59 3.39 -11.31 -10.36
N PRO A 60 2.66 -12.40 -10.06
CA PRO A 60 3.26 -13.63 -9.55
C PRO A 60 4.24 -14.20 -10.58
N ARG A 61 5.24 -14.95 -10.12
CA ARG A 61 6.17 -15.62 -11.03
C ARG A 61 5.61 -16.97 -11.44
N THR A 62 6.08 -17.45 -12.58
CA THR A 62 5.80 -18.82 -13.04
C THR A 62 6.94 -19.79 -12.69
N VAL A 63 8.13 -19.28 -12.39
CA VAL A 63 9.35 -20.04 -12.10
C VAL A 63 10.10 -19.34 -10.97
N ARG A 64 10.51 -20.09 -9.94
CA ARG A 64 11.41 -19.57 -8.89
C ARG A 64 12.83 -19.46 -9.37
N TRP A 65 13.62 -18.67 -8.63
CA TRP A 65 15.02 -18.43 -8.96
C TRP A 65 15.91 -19.69 -8.86
N ASP A 66 15.52 -20.64 -8.00
CA ASP A 66 16.15 -21.97 -7.90
C ASP A 66 15.76 -22.92 -9.06
N GLY A 67 15.00 -22.43 -10.05
CA GLY A 67 14.50 -23.18 -11.19
C GLY A 67 13.29 -24.05 -10.88
N VAL A 68 12.73 -24.00 -9.66
CA VAL A 68 11.53 -24.77 -9.34
C VAL A 68 10.32 -24.16 -10.05
N THR A 69 9.61 -25.02 -10.78
CA THR A 69 8.45 -24.66 -11.59
C THR A 69 7.44 -25.82 -11.62
N PRO A 70 6.14 -25.51 -11.73
CA PRO A 70 5.55 -24.18 -11.54
C PRO A 70 5.41 -23.83 -10.05
N VAL A 71 5.20 -22.55 -9.74
CA VAL A 71 4.96 -22.08 -8.36
C VAL A 71 3.62 -21.38 -8.24
N GLU A 72 2.99 -21.58 -7.09
CA GLU A 72 1.77 -20.90 -6.69
C GLU A 72 2.15 -19.77 -5.72
N GLU A 73 2.04 -18.53 -6.19
CA GLU A 73 2.37 -17.32 -5.41
C GLU A 73 1.25 -16.27 -5.54
N HIS A 74 0.01 -16.67 -5.84
CA HIS A 74 -1.06 -15.74 -6.18
C HIS A 74 -1.72 -15.17 -4.91
N PRO A 75 -1.49 -13.89 -4.55
CA PRO A 75 -2.34 -13.26 -3.56
C PRO A 75 -3.76 -13.10 -4.10
N HIS A 76 -4.75 -12.88 -3.23
CA HIS A 76 -6.16 -12.75 -3.62
C HIS A 76 -6.70 -11.36 -3.32
N LEU A 77 -7.70 -10.93 -4.10
CA LEU A 77 -8.50 -9.78 -3.71
C LEU A 77 -9.33 -10.13 -2.48
N GLN A 78 -9.24 -9.32 -1.43
CA GLN A 78 -10.09 -9.43 -0.26
C GLN A 78 -10.69 -8.08 0.10
N THR A 79 -12.01 -8.04 0.20
CA THR A 79 -12.76 -6.90 0.72
C THR A 79 -12.79 -6.95 2.24
N VAL A 80 -12.42 -5.86 2.88
CA VAL A 80 -12.42 -5.72 4.34
C VAL A 80 -13.30 -4.57 4.76
N THR A 81 -13.73 -4.59 6.03
CA THR A 81 -14.45 -3.47 6.64
C THR A 81 -13.69 -2.95 7.86
N VAL A 82 -13.44 -1.65 7.89
CA VAL A 82 -12.81 -0.93 9.01
C VAL A 82 -13.70 0.26 9.33
N ASN A 83 -14.09 0.43 10.59
CA ASN A 83 -14.92 1.57 11.04
C ASN A 83 -16.21 1.78 10.21
N GLY A 84 -16.81 0.69 9.71
CA GLY A 84 -18.00 0.74 8.86
C GLY A 84 -17.74 1.08 7.39
N ARG A 85 -16.48 1.36 7.02
CA ARG A 85 -16.06 1.58 5.64
C ARG A 85 -15.54 0.27 5.03
N THR A 86 -15.97 -0.02 3.82
CA THR A 86 -15.58 -1.23 3.08
C THR A 86 -14.66 -0.88 1.92
N PHE A 87 -13.54 -1.58 1.79
CA PHE A 87 -12.58 -1.36 0.71
C PHE A 87 -11.83 -2.66 0.34
N PRO A 88 -11.36 -2.78 -0.92
CA PRO A 88 -10.56 -3.91 -1.35
C PRO A 88 -9.12 -3.84 -0.83
N THR A 89 -8.52 -5.00 -0.68
CA THR A 89 -7.12 -5.22 -0.26
C THR A 89 -6.56 -6.40 -1.04
N VAL A 90 -5.24 -6.50 -1.12
CA VAL A 90 -4.55 -7.69 -1.61
C VAL A 90 -4.13 -8.52 -0.40
N LYS A 91 -4.67 -9.74 -0.31
CA LYS A 91 -4.37 -10.70 0.74
C LYS A 91 -3.15 -11.52 0.34
N PHE A 92 -2.12 -11.45 1.18
CA PHE A 92 -0.96 -12.32 1.11
C PHE A 92 -1.12 -13.40 2.18
N GLU A 93 -1.43 -14.59 1.73
CA GLU A 93 -1.56 -15.80 2.51
C GLU A 93 -0.21 -16.51 2.68
N ARG A 94 -0.16 -17.30 3.75
CA ARG A 94 0.95 -18.20 4.05
C ARG A 94 0.35 -19.52 4.50
N ASN A 95 -0.23 -20.24 3.55
CA ASN A 95 -0.94 -21.50 3.78
C ASN A 95 -0.11 -22.65 3.21
N GLY A 96 0.55 -23.45 4.05
CA GLY A 96 1.23 -24.67 3.60
C GLY A 96 2.52 -25.02 4.31
N ALA A 97 3.04 -26.22 4.02
CA ALA A 97 4.37 -26.65 4.44
C ALA A 97 5.43 -26.15 3.44
N LEU A 98 6.58 -25.69 3.94
CA LEU A 98 7.76 -25.41 3.10
C LEU A 98 8.18 -26.68 2.33
N PRO A 99 8.75 -26.57 1.11
CA PRO A 99 9.24 -25.36 0.44
C PRO A 99 8.44 -24.91 -0.80
N SER A 100 7.33 -25.54 -1.19
CA SER A 100 6.61 -25.20 -2.44
C SER A 100 5.13 -25.53 -2.39
N GLY A 101 4.28 -24.62 -2.87
CA GLY A 101 2.89 -24.94 -3.19
C GLY A 101 2.73 -25.72 -4.50
N ASP A 102 1.55 -26.29 -4.69
CA ASP A 102 1.11 -26.94 -5.92
C ASP A 102 0.52 -25.91 -6.90
N PRO A 103 1.19 -25.58 -8.00
CA PRO A 103 0.70 -24.60 -8.97
C PRO A 103 -0.62 -24.95 -9.66
N GLY A 104 -1.09 -26.19 -9.56
CA GLY A 104 -2.43 -26.59 -10.02
C GLY A 104 -3.54 -26.35 -9.00
N VAL A 105 -3.19 -25.93 -7.78
CA VAL A 105 -4.11 -25.79 -6.64
C VAL A 105 -3.97 -24.39 -6.05
N ASP A 106 -5.00 -23.58 -6.23
CA ASP A 106 -5.11 -22.26 -5.59
C ASP A 106 -4.88 -22.35 -4.07
N ARG A 107 -4.10 -21.41 -3.51
CA ARG A 107 -3.73 -21.34 -2.08
C ARG A 107 -2.97 -22.55 -1.55
N SER A 108 -2.37 -23.32 -2.43
CA SER A 108 -1.44 -24.38 -2.02
C SER A 108 -0.03 -23.81 -1.78
N GLY A 109 0.23 -22.62 -2.32
CA GLY A 109 1.41 -21.79 -2.18
C GLY A 109 1.79 -21.61 -0.73
N ASN A 110 3.04 -21.95 -0.42
CA ASN A 110 3.58 -21.62 0.88
C ASN A 110 3.73 -20.11 1.09
N THR A 111 3.67 -19.29 0.03
CA THR A 111 3.92 -17.85 0.09
C THR A 111 3.35 -17.07 -1.10
N ASP A 112 2.36 -16.21 -0.88
CA ASP A 112 1.88 -15.27 -1.91
C ASP A 112 2.87 -14.12 -2.11
N ARG A 113 3.13 -13.74 -3.36
CA ARG A 113 4.08 -12.67 -3.70
C ARG A 113 3.79 -12.07 -5.07
N LEU A 114 4.19 -10.82 -5.25
CA LEU A 114 4.20 -10.17 -6.56
C LEU A 114 5.57 -9.56 -6.81
N PHE A 115 6.04 -9.61 -8.05
CA PHE A 115 7.31 -9.04 -8.45
C PHE A 115 7.11 -8.10 -9.64
N GLN A 116 7.93 -7.06 -9.70
CA GLN A 116 8.00 -6.15 -10.84
C GLN A 116 8.33 -6.92 -12.12
N THR A 117 7.45 -6.83 -13.12
CA THR A 117 7.60 -7.51 -14.43
C THR A 117 7.75 -6.53 -15.59
N SER A 118 7.55 -5.24 -15.36
CA SER A 118 7.79 -4.17 -16.33
C SER A 118 8.66 -3.07 -15.74
N ASN A 119 9.18 -2.18 -16.61
CA ASN A 119 10.05 -1.06 -16.22
C ASN A 119 11.29 -1.49 -15.42
N LEU A 120 11.83 -2.69 -15.69
CA LEU A 120 12.96 -3.25 -14.95
C LEU A 120 14.32 -3.01 -15.63
N THR A 121 14.37 -2.18 -16.67
CA THR A 121 15.60 -1.98 -17.45
C THR A 121 16.60 -1.13 -16.66
N PRO A 122 17.86 -1.59 -16.46
CA PRO A 122 18.89 -0.86 -15.73
C PRO A 122 19.04 0.58 -16.20
N GLY A 123 19.16 1.51 -15.24
CA GLY A 123 19.26 2.95 -15.51
C GLY A 123 17.94 3.64 -15.89
N SER A 124 16.86 2.88 -16.11
CA SER A 124 15.52 3.41 -16.41
C SER A 124 14.42 2.88 -15.50
N ASP A 125 14.76 1.98 -14.57
CA ASP A 125 13.84 1.46 -13.57
C ASP A 125 13.42 2.58 -12.59
N PRO A 126 12.14 2.93 -12.52
CA PRO A 126 11.67 3.98 -11.62
C PRO A 126 11.83 3.63 -10.14
N LEU A 127 11.96 2.35 -9.79
CA LEU A 127 12.08 1.87 -8.41
C LEU A 127 13.53 1.65 -7.98
N ALA A 128 14.49 1.70 -8.90
CA ALA A 128 15.91 1.78 -8.59
C ALA A 128 16.27 3.18 -8.06
N ILE A 129 15.73 3.57 -6.90
CA ILE A 129 16.03 4.85 -6.23
C ILE A 129 17.42 4.75 -5.62
N VAL A 130 18.40 5.24 -6.38
CA VAL A 130 19.84 5.10 -6.14
C VAL A 130 20.36 5.86 -4.92
N ASP A 131 21.55 5.47 -4.47
CA ASP A 131 22.35 6.22 -3.51
C ASP A 131 22.50 7.70 -3.91
N GLY A 132 22.47 8.61 -2.94
CA GLY A 132 22.36 10.05 -3.19
C GLY A 132 20.94 10.56 -3.47
N THR A 133 19.94 9.69 -3.58
CA THR A 133 18.51 10.08 -3.66
C THR A 133 17.69 9.63 -2.45
N SER A 134 17.17 10.58 -1.67
CA SER A 134 16.24 10.28 -0.57
C SER A 134 14.93 9.68 -1.07
N MET A 135 14.21 8.98 -0.21
CA MET A 135 12.86 8.47 -0.50
C MET A 135 11.89 8.65 0.65
N THR A 136 10.61 8.74 0.31
CA THR A 136 9.50 8.69 1.26
C THR A 136 8.44 7.75 0.71
N SER A 137 7.93 6.85 1.53
CA SER A 137 6.86 5.95 1.16
C SER A 137 5.74 5.95 2.20
N PHE A 138 4.54 5.61 1.74
CA PHE A 138 3.41 5.30 2.59
C PHE A 138 2.87 3.93 2.25
N THR A 139 2.59 3.12 3.26
CA THR A 139 2.02 1.78 3.09
C THR A 139 0.83 1.60 4.03
N VAL A 140 -0.31 1.21 3.48
CA VAL A 140 -1.50 0.83 4.24
C VAL A 140 -1.59 -0.69 4.26
N PHE A 141 -1.31 -1.30 5.40
CA PHE A 141 -1.23 -2.75 5.53
C PHE A 141 -1.67 -3.25 6.90
N LYS A 142 -2.01 -4.53 6.95
CA LYS A 142 -2.42 -5.25 8.16
C LYS A 142 -1.66 -6.57 8.23
N PRO A 143 -0.58 -6.66 9.02
CA PRO A 143 0.10 -7.94 9.23
C PRO A 143 -0.82 -8.89 10.00
N ASN A 144 -0.97 -10.14 9.57
CA ASN A 144 -1.67 -11.16 10.36
C ASN A 144 -0.84 -11.56 11.58
N ILE A 145 0.48 -11.45 11.46
CA ILE A 145 1.50 -11.90 12.40
C ILE A 145 2.66 -10.91 12.41
N THR A 146 3.22 -10.64 13.58
CA THR A 146 4.38 -9.75 13.70
C THR A 146 5.52 -10.42 14.46
N THR A 147 5.21 -11.19 15.51
CA THR A 147 6.18 -12.08 16.16
C THR A 147 6.12 -13.45 15.50
N SER A 148 7.14 -13.78 14.73
CA SER A 148 7.01 -14.79 13.69
C SER A 148 7.35 -16.20 14.15
N GLY A 149 8.08 -16.39 15.26
CA GLY A 149 8.54 -17.73 15.65
C GLY A 149 9.24 -18.42 14.47
N ALA A 150 8.66 -19.49 13.93
CA ALA A 150 9.16 -20.22 12.75
C ALA A 150 9.02 -19.45 11.42
N LEU A 151 8.28 -18.34 11.37
CA LEU A 151 7.97 -17.61 10.14
C LEU A 151 9.09 -16.65 9.72
N GLY A 152 10.07 -16.38 10.59
CA GLY A 152 11.27 -15.61 10.25
C GLY A 152 11.01 -14.11 10.05
N ALA A 153 11.94 -13.41 9.42
CA ALA A 153 11.69 -12.05 8.97
C ALA A 153 10.63 -12.06 7.85
N GLN A 154 9.94 -10.95 7.66
CA GLN A 154 8.94 -10.77 6.62
C GLN A 154 9.27 -9.50 5.83
N ALA A 155 9.25 -9.56 4.50
CA ALA A 155 9.30 -8.36 3.67
C ALA A 155 7.87 -8.00 3.24
N VAL A 156 7.35 -6.86 3.72
CA VAL A 156 6.05 -6.31 3.24
C VAL A 156 6.22 -5.93 1.78
N TRP A 157 7.31 -5.25 1.48
CA TRP A 157 7.84 -5.05 0.14
C TRP A 157 9.34 -4.72 0.26
N ALA A 158 10.09 -5.01 -0.80
CA ALA A 158 11.51 -4.72 -0.86
C ALA A 158 12.02 -4.64 -2.30
N LEU A 159 13.01 -3.80 -2.53
CA LEU A 159 13.94 -3.93 -3.64
C LEU A 159 15.32 -4.18 -3.05
N ARG A 160 15.84 -5.37 -3.32
CA ARG A 160 17.13 -5.82 -2.82
C ARG A 160 18.08 -6.10 -3.98
N GLY A 161 19.36 -6.06 -3.65
CA GLY A 161 20.47 -6.61 -4.42
C GLY A 161 21.07 -7.80 -3.69
N ASN A 162 22.07 -8.40 -4.33
CA ASN A 162 22.89 -9.46 -3.73
C ASN A 162 23.50 -9.07 -2.39
N ASP A 163 24.00 -7.83 -2.30
CA ASP A 163 24.82 -7.40 -1.18
C ASP A 163 24.16 -6.29 -0.35
N ALA A 164 22.98 -5.75 -0.73
CA ALA A 164 22.27 -4.73 0.06
C ALA A 164 20.79 -4.58 -0.34
N SER A 165 19.95 -4.10 0.58
CA SER A 165 18.62 -3.60 0.21
C SER A 165 18.70 -2.12 -0.17
N LEU A 166 18.13 -1.75 -1.32
CA LEU A 166 17.96 -0.33 -1.69
C LEU A 166 16.87 0.29 -0.83
N MET A 167 15.80 -0.48 -0.66
CA MET A 167 14.64 -0.09 0.10
C MET A 167 13.88 -1.33 0.56
N GLU A 168 13.38 -1.25 1.78
CA GLU A 168 12.63 -2.34 2.38
C GLU A 168 11.73 -1.77 3.47
N VAL A 169 10.51 -2.28 3.52
CA VAL A 169 9.71 -2.30 4.73
C VAL A 169 9.57 -3.75 5.15
N GLY A 170 10.34 -4.12 6.17
CA GLY A 170 10.33 -5.45 6.76
C GLY A 170 9.65 -5.47 8.11
N ILE A 171 9.33 -6.68 8.57
CA ILE A 171 8.97 -7.00 9.95
C ILE A 171 9.94 -8.07 10.44
N ASN A 172 10.77 -7.74 11.42
CA ASN A 172 11.72 -8.69 11.96
C ASN A 172 11.02 -9.74 12.86
N PRO A 173 11.70 -10.84 13.25
CA PRO A 173 11.07 -11.92 13.99
C PRO A 173 10.47 -11.55 15.36
N VAL A 174 10.87 -10.41 15.92
CA VAL A 174 10.34 -9.88 17.19
C VAL A 174 9.23 -8.84 16.99
N GLY A 175 8.76 -8.64 15.75
CA GLY A 175 7.63 -7.77 15.43
C GLY A 175 7.96 -6.30 15.29
N ARG A 176 9.24 -5.93 15.12
CA ARG A 176 9.66 -4.56 14.85
C ARG A 176 9.71 -4.32 13.35
N LEU A 177 9.39 -3.10 12.94
CA LEU A 177 9.66 -2.67 11.57
C LEU A 177 11.16 -2.54 11.38
N ASN A 178 11.63 -2.92 10.20
CA ASN A 178 13.03 -2.79 9.85
C ASN A 178 13.26 -2.39 8.39
N HIS A 179 14.38 -1.72 8.18
CA HIS A 179 15.10 -1.69 6.91
C HIS A 179 16.42 -2.45 7.13
N VAL A 180 16.79 -3.31 6.19
CA VAL A 180 18.03 -4.07 6.27
C VAL A 180 18.99 -3.59 5.19
N SER A 181 20.04 -2.87 5.58
CA SER A 181 21.15 -2.56 4.69
C SER A 181 22.20 -3.66 4.84
N TYR A 182 22.59 -4.31 3.74
CA TYR A 182 23.62 -5.34 3.66
C TYR A 182 23.31 -6.68 4.34
N ASP A 183 23.04 -7.75 3.58
CA ASP A 183 22.82 -9.17 3.97
C ASP A 183 22.49 -9.43 5.47
N ALA A 184 21.51 -8.71 6.03
CA ALA A 184 21.12 -8.77 7.44
C ALA A 184 22.15 -8.29 8.51
N TYR A 185 23.28 -7.69 8.15
CA TYR A 185 24.29 -7.22 9.12
C TYR A 185 24.00 -5.85 9.74
N VAL A 186 23.40 -4.92 8.99
CA VAL A 186 23.00 -3.60 9.52
C VAL A 186 21.48 -3.45 9.41
N GLY A 187 20.79 -3.70 10.52
CA GLY A 187 19.34 -3.53 10.64
C GLY A 187 18.97 -2.20 11.29
N TYR A 188 18.25 -1.35 10.57
CA TYR A 188 17.57 -0.17 11.12
C TYR A 188 16.19 -0.59 11.59
N GLN A 189 16.07 -0.92 12.87
CA GLN A 189 14.84 -1.45 13.46
C GLN A 189 14.20 -0.48 14.45
N THR A 190 12.88 -0.44 14.45
CA THR A 190 12.11 0.32 15.44
C THR A 190 12.32 -0.26 16.84
N GLN A 191 12.30 0.58 17.87
CA GLN A 191 12.36 0.14 19.27
C GLN A 191 11.07 -0.56 19.69
N ALA A 192 9.93 0.00 19.25
CA ALA A 192 8.59 -0.54 19.46
C ALA A 192 8.24 -1.58 18.41
N THR A 193 7.43 -2.56 18.79
CA THR A 193 6.82 -3.52 17.88
C THR A 193 5.57 -2.92 17.23
N ILE A 194 5.17 -3.45 16.08
CA ILE A 194 3.86 -3.18 15.49
C ILE A 194 2.86 -4.28 15.86
N PRO A 195 1.57 -3.93 16.06
CA PRO A 195 0.55 -4.89 16.43
C PRO A 195 0.17 -5.80 15.24
N ALA A 196 0.09 -7.10 15.50
CA ALA A 196 -0.55 -8.05 14.59
C ALA A 196 -2.07 -7.84 14.56
N GLY A 197 -2.68 -8.12 13.42
CA GLY A 197 -4.14 -8.04 13.23
C GLY A 197 -4.71 -6.62 13.25
N LYS A 198 -3.88 -5.60 13.07
CA LYS A 198 -4.27 -4.18 13.08
C LYS A 198 -3.85 -3.48 11.80
N TRP A 199 -4.71 -2.60 11.29
CA TRP A 199 -4.35 -1.72 10.19
C TRP A 199 -3.30 -0.70 10.63
N ASN A 200 -2.29 -0.54 9.79
CA ASN A 200 -1.23 0.44 9.93
C ASN A 200 -1.25 1.35 8.70
N VAL A 201 -1.22 2.65 8.93
CA VAL A 201 -0.77 3.63 7.92
C VAL A 201 0.67 3.98 8.30
N LEU A 202 1.63 3.46 7.53
CA LEU A 202 3.05 3.57 7.80
C LEU A 202 3.69 4.58 6.84
N GLU A 203 4.36 5.58 7.38
CA GLU A 203 5.37 6.39 6.69
C GLU A 203 6.75 5.74 6.92
N TYR A 204 7.46 5.44 5.85
CA TYR A 204 8.88 5.07 5.86
C TYR A 204 9.66 6.09 5.04
N ALA A 205 10.72 6.65 5.59
CA ALA A 205 11.60 7.54 4.86
C ALA A 205 13.08 7.18 5.11
N LEU A 206 13.85 7.20 4.03
CA LEU A 206 15.30 7.12 4.02
C LEU A 206 15.79 8.45 3.45
N THR A 207 16.53 9.20 4.26
CA THR A 207 17.02 10.53 3.88
C THR A 207 18.50 10.47 3.62
N GLU A 208 18.92 10.94 2.46
CA GLU A 208 20.32 11.12 2.11
C GLU A 208 20.88 12.34 2.80
N GLN A 209 21.82 12.13 3.70
CA GLN A 209 22.41 13.21 4.48
C GLN A 209 23.85 12.88 4.86
N ALA A 210 24.85 13.62 4.39
CA ALA A 210 26.20 13.38 4.90
C ALA A 210 26.31 13.67 6.42
N PRO A 211 26.94 12.82 7.24
CA PRO A 211 27.65 11.58 6.90
C PRO A 211 26.84 10.29 7.18
N PHE A 212 25.51 10.33 7.29
CA PHE A 212 24.66 9.17 7.60
C PHE A 212 23.27 9.27 6.97
N ASP A 213 22.69 8.15 6.55
CA ASP A 213 21.39 8.15 5.88
C ASP A 213 20.29 7.73 6.86
N PRO A 214 19.64 8.67 7.58
CA PRO A 214 18.70 8.30 8.60
C PRO A 214 17.48 7.60 7.99
N VAL A 215 17.15 6.47 8.61
CA VAL A 215 15.91 5.74 8.39
C VAL A 215 14.91 6.14 9.46
N THR A 216 13.69 6.47 9.05
CA THR A 216 12.60 6.84 9.95
C THR A 216 11.35 6.05 9.61
N PHE A 217 10.65 5.62 10.66
CA PHE A 217 9.35 4.99 10.57
C PHE A 217 8.37 5.80 11.44
N ARG A 218 7.22 6.13 10.88
CA ARG A 218 6.09 6.67 11.65
C ARG A 218 4.85 5.88 11.32
N SER A 219 4.08 5.47 12.33
CA SER A 219 2.88 4.68 12.10
C SER A 219 1.68 5.24 12.86
N ASN A 220 0.52 5.15 12.22
CA ASN A 220 -0.76 5.09 12.91
C ASN A 220 -1.25 3.64 12.87
N SER A 221 -1.25 2.98 14.03
CA SER A 221 -1.71 1.61 14.23
C SER A 221 -2.95 1.51 15.12
N THR A 222 -3.65 2.62 15.35
CA THR A 222 -4.82 2.68 16.25
C THR A 222 -6.13 2.34 15.53
N GLU A 223 -6.10 2.32 14.19
CA GLU A 223 -7.28 2.24 13.32
C GLU A 223 -8.24 3.44 13.49
N ASP A 224 -7.75 4.57 14.02
CA ASP A 224 -8.49 5.82 14.17
C ASP A 224 -7.95 6.86 13.18
N ALA A 225 -8.82 7.39 12.31
CA ALA A 225 -8.46 8.41 11.32
C ALA A 225 -7.98 9.73 11.93
N SER A 226 -8.35 10.02 13.19
CA SER A 226 -7.94 11.23 13.90
C SER A 226 -6.61 11.09 14.63
N ALA A 227 -6.13 9.85 14.82
CA ALA A 227 -4.82 9.63 15.43
C ALA A 227 -3.71 10.13 14.51
N PRO A 228 -2.64 10.77 15.02
CA PRO A 228 -1.52 11.21 14.19
C PRO A 228 -0.57 10.06 13.86
N LEU A 229 0.26 10.23 12.82
CA LEU A 229 1.44 9.41 12.63
C LEU A 229 2.42 9.60 13.78
N THR A 230 2.63 8.54 14.56
CA THR A 230 3.55 8.54 15.70
C THR A 230 4.94 8.07 15.28
N ASN A 231 6.00 8.75 15.73
CA ASN A 231 7.35 8.32 15.46
C ASN A 231 7.66 7.00 16.18
N LEU A 232 8.21 6.03 15.45
CA LEU A 232 8.71 4.77 15.99
C LEU A 232 10.25 4.87 15.99
N PRO A 233 10.88 5.19 17.14
CA PRO A 233 12.31 5.47 17.19
C PRO A 233 13.12 4.28 16.68
N VAL A 234 14.13 4.53 15.85
CA VAL A 234 15.06 3.53 15.34
C VAL A 234 16.27 3.47 16.27
N ALA A 235 16.59 2.29 16.81
CA ALA A 235 17.61 2.15 17.85
C ALA A 235 19.04 2.42 17.34
N THR A 236 19.32 2.01 16.12
CA THR A 236 20.60 2.13 15.43
C THR A 236 20.39 3.03 14.21
N ASN A 237 20.18 4.33 14.45
CA ASN A 237 20.01 5.30 13.38
C ASN A 237 21.28 6.13 13.24
N GLY A 238 21.80 6.28 12.02
CA GLY A 238 23.04 7.01 11.76
C GLY A 238 24.22 6.15 11.29
N GLY A 239 23.98 5.11 10.49
CA GLY A 239 25.01 4.57 9.60
C GLY A 239 24.90 5.24 8.22
N VAL A 240 25.97 5.25 7.45
CA VAL A 240 25.84 5.45 5.98
C VAL A 240 25.20 4.18 5.46
N ILE A 241 24.11 4.29 4.70
CA ILE A 241 23.62 3.18 3.90
C ILE A 241 24.42 3.26 2.61
N ALA A 242 25.69 2.88 2.69
CA ALA A 242 26.57 2.88 1.53
C ALA A 242 26.02 1.91 0.49
N ASP A 243 26.25 2.23 -0.78
CA ASP A 243 26.07 1.27 -1.87
C ASP A 243 24.60 0.87 -2.12
N ARG A 244 23.62 1.76 -1.88
CA ARG A 244 22.23 1.60 -2.39
C ARG A 244 22.15 1.51 -3.93
N ASN A 245 23.28 1.47 -4.63
CA ASN A 245 23.34 1.27 -6.06
C ASN A 245 24.62 0.57 -6.55
N ASP A 246 25.46 0.00 -5.66
CA ASP A 246 26.63 -0.76 -6.12
C ASP A 246 26.20 -2.18 -6.48
N GLY A 247 25.87 -2.41 -7.75
CA GLY A 247 25.75 -3.77 -8.32
C GLY A 247 24.37 -4.44 -8.34
N ILE A 248 23.29 -3.84 -7.82
CA ILE A 248 21.98 -4.53 -7.70
C ILE A 248 21.34 -4.97 -9.04
N ASN A 249 21.78 -4.39 -10.17
CA ASN A 249 21.28 -4.81 -11.49
C ASN A 249 22.25 -5.70 -12.27
N GLU A 250 23.42 -6.02 -11.71
CA GLU A 250 24.49 -6.66 -12.46
C GLU A 250 25.38 -7.59 -11.63
N GLU A 251 24.85 -8.27 -10.61
CA GLU A 251 25.60 -9.35 -9.95
C GLU A 251 24.82 -10.68 -9.96
N PRO A 252 25.23 -11.68 -10.76
CA PRO A 252 26.14 -11.52 -11.89
C PRO A 252 25.56 -10.58 -12.94
N ALA A 253 26.44 -9.95 -13.74
CA ALA A 253 26.05 -8.97 -14.75
C ALA A 253 24.90 -9.46 -15.64
N GLY A 254 23.79 -8.72 -15.66
CA GLY A 254 22.56 -9.08 -16.37
C GLY A 254 21.47 -9.77 -15.54
N SER A 255 21.67 -9.98 -14.23
CA SER A 255 20.61 -10.42 -13.31
C SER A 255 19.88 -9.21 -12.72
N LEU A 256 18.63 -9.00 -13.12
CA LEU A 256 17.78 -7.94 -12.59
C LEU A 256 17.02 -8.45 -11.37
N GLU A 257 17.21 -7.82 -10.21
CA GLU A 257 16.44 -8.14 -9.01
C GLU A 257 15.18 -7.25 -8.98
N PRO A 258 13.97 -7.82 -9.17
CA PRO A 258 12.75 -7.03 -9.21
C PRO A 258 12.31 -6.55 -7.83
N PHE A 259 11.62 -5.41 -7.80
CA PHE A 259 10.89 -5.00 -6.62
C PHE A 259 9.83 -6.06 -6.27
N GLY A 260 9.88 -6.57 -5.04
CA GLY A 260 8.97 -7.56 -4.50
C GLY A 260 7.92 -6.96 -3.56
N ILE A 261 6.72 -7.51 -3.60
CA ILE A 261 5.61 -7.23 -2.68
C ILE A 261 5.19 -8.56 -2.06
N GLY A 262 5.05 -8.57 -0.75
CA GLY A 262 4.80 -9.80 0.00
C GLY A 262 6.05 -10.67 0.20
N GLY A 263 7.21 -10.21 -0.27
CA GLY A 263 8.50 -10.87 -0.19
C GLY A 263 9.59 -10.02 -0.82
N HIS A 264 10.77 -10.61 -1.02
CA HIS A 264 11.87 -10.05 -1.81
C HIS A 264 12.35 -11.06 -2.84
N ALA A 265 13.03 -10.57 -3.87
CA ALA A 265 13.83 -11.38 -4.79
C ALA A 265 15.30 -11.12 -4.45
N GLN A 266 16.05 -12.18 -4.14
CA GLN A 266 17.50 -12.13 -3.97
C GLN A 266 18.12 -13.43 -4.48
N ASN A 267 19.08 -13.33 -5.38
CA ASN A 267 19.71 -14.48 -6.01
C ASN A 267 20.57 -15.29 -5.01
N CYS A 268 21.29 -14.62 -4.10
CA CYS A 268 22.32 -15.24 -3.26
C CYS A 268 21.80 -16.10 -2.10
N CYS A 269 20.71 -15.71 -1.43
CA CYS A 269 20.29 -16.29 -0.16
C CYS A 269 18.84 -16.80 -0.15
N GLY A 270 18.17 -16.77 -1.32
CA GLY A 270 16.81 -17.24 -1.48
C GLY A 270 15.78 -16.26 -0.94
N GLU A 271 14.55 -16.72 -0.75
CA GLU A 271 13.39 -15.84 -0.64
C GLU A 271 12.51 -16.26 0.55
N GLY A 272 13.12 -16.50 1.70
CA GLY A 272 12.42 -17.04 2.87
C GLY A 272 11.49 -16.04 3.57
N GLU A 273 11.62 -14.75 3.29
CA GLU A 273 11.07 -13.69 4.12
C GLU A 273 9.73 -13.16 3.60
N THR A 274 8.69 -13.93 3.84
CA THR A 274 7.37 -13.67 3.23
C THR A 274 6.40 -13.04 4.18
N PHE A 275 5.70 -12.03 3.69
CA PHE A 275 4.66 -11.36 4.43
C PHE A 275 3.37 -12.17 4.46
N ALA A 276 2.74 -12.22 5.63
CA ALA A 276 1.39 -12.73 5.77
C ALA A 276 0.48 -11.61 6.30
N GLY A 277 -0.48 -11.17 5.49
CA GLY A 277 -1.31 -10.02 5.83
C GLY A 277 -2.11 -9.48 4.66
N ASN A 278 -2.60 -8.26 4.81
CA ASN A 278 -3.30 -7.53 3.76
C ASN A 278 -2.53 -6.25 3.43
N ILE A 279 -2.48 -5.87 2.16
CA ILE A 279 -1.96 -4.58 1.70
C ILE A 279 -3.08 -3.89 0.92
N ALA A 280 -3.44 -2.67 1.32
CA ALA A 280 -4.47 -1.88 0.65
C ALA A 280 -3.86 -0.90 -0.36
N GLU A 281 -2.73 -0.27 0.00
CA GLU A 281 -2.11 0.77 -0.82
C GLU A 281 -0.61 0.93 -0.51
N ILE A 282 0.20 1.17 -1.56
CA ILE A 282 1.62 1.50 -1.49
C ILE A 282 1.88 2.75 -2.36
N ILE A 283 2.52 3.76 -1.77
CA ILE A 283 2.93 5.00 -2.44
C ILE A 283 4.42 5.21 -2.20
N ILE A 284 5.22 5.44 -3.24
CA ILE A 284 6.67 5.70 -3.11
C ILE A 284 7.07 6.94 -3.90
N TYR A 285 7.78 7.86 -3.26
CA TYR A 285 8.41 9.04 -3.84
C TYR A 285 9.93 8.95 -3.78
N ALA A 286 10.62 9.34 -4.86
CA ALA A 286 12.08 9.47 -4.91
C ALA A 286 12.56 10.84 -4.41
N ARG A 287 12.04 11.27 -3.26
CA ARG A 287 12.50 12.47 -2.53
C ARG A 287 12.05 12.43 -1.08
N VAL A 288 12.59 13.34 -0.28
CA VAL A 288 11.99 13.70 1.01
C VAL A 288 10.74 14.52 0.74
N LEU A 289 9.59 14.07 1.24
CA LEU A 289 8.38 14.91 1.28
C LEU A 289 8.52 15.96 2.39
N THR A 290 8.04 17.18 2.12
CA THR A 290 7.90 18.21 3.14
C THR A 290 6.84 17.81 4.19
N PRO A 291 6.84 18.42 5.40
CA PRO A 291 5.82 18.14 6.40
C PRO A 291 4.38 18.28 5.87
N ALA A 292 4.10 19.34 5.11
CA ALA A 292 2.77 19.55 4.53
C ALA A 292 2.38 18.48 3.52
N GLU A 293 3.32 18.00 2.71
CA GLU A 293 3.10 16.91 1.76
C GLU A 293 2.88 15.58 2.47
N LYS A 294 3.63 15.31 3.54
CA LYS A 294 3.42 14.13 4.40
C LYS A 294 2.03 14.15 5.03
N ASP A 295 1.63 15.29 5.58
CA ASP A 295 0.30 15.49 6.17
C ASP A 295 -0.80 15.31 5.11
N GLN A 296 -0.56 15.77 3.88
CA GLN A 296 -1.49 15.60 2.77
C GLN A 296 -1.66 14.12 2.38
N VAL A 297 -0.58 13.37 2.19
CA VAL A 297 -0.66 11.93 1.88
C VAL A 297 -1.32 11.17 3.04
N TYR A 298 -0.95 11.51 4.28
CA TYR A 298 -1.52 10.88 5.46
C TYR A 298 -3.01 11.15 5.62
N ALA A 299 -3.45 12.39 5.39
CA ALA A 299 -4.86 12.76 5.41
C ALA A 299 -5.64 12.00 4.34
N TYR A 300 -5.09 11.89 3.12
CA TYR A 300 -5.69 11.08 2.06
C TYR A 300 -5.86 9.61 2.48
N LEU A 301 -4.83 8.96 3.01
CA LEU A 301 -4.90 7.55 3.41
C LEU A 301 -5.80 7.33 4.63
N SER A 302 -5.75 8.22 5.61
CA SER A 302 -6.56 8.13 6.83
C SER A 302 -8.04 8.35 6.54
N ASP A 303 -8.36 9.33 5.70
CA ASP A 303 -9.72 9.51 5.23
C ASP A 303 -10.17 8.27 4.47
N LYS A 304 -9.40 7.84 3.47
CA LYS A 304 -9.75 6.71 2.59
C LYS A 304 -9.99 5.41 3.36
N TYR A 305 -9.15 5.06 4.33
CA TYR A 305 -9.14 3.72 4.94
C TYR A 305 -9.62 3.64 6.38
N LEU A 306 -9.52 4.73 7.16
CA LEU A 306 -9.79 4.71 8.59
C LEU A 306 -11.01 5.55 8.99
N ALA A 307 -11.47 6.49 8.16
CA ALA A 307 -12.58 7.36 8.53
C ALA A 307 -13.90 6.59 8.65
N VAL A 308 -14.63 6.89 9.73
CA VAL A 308 -16.01 6.43 9.90
C VAL A 308 -16.87 7.10 8.82
N PRO A 309 -17.58 6.34 7.97
CA PRO A 309 -18.52 6.94 7.04
C PRO A 309 -19.58 7.73 7.82
N GLU A 310 -19.84 8.97 7.39
CA GLU A 310 -20.97 9.73 7.90
C GLU A 310 -22.25 8.89 7.74
N PRO A 311 -23.08 8.74 8.78
CA PRO A 311 -24.31 7.97 8.67
C PRO A 311 -25.15 8.57 7.55
N ALA A 312 -25.53 7.73 6.58
CA ALA A 312 -26.36 8.14 5.45
C ALA A 312 -27.79 8.47 5.93
N SER A 313 -28.02 9.59 6.64
CA SER A 313 -29.34 10.03 7.11
C SER A 313 -29.33 11.46 7.68
N ALA A 314 -29.80 12.46 6.92
CA ALA A 314 -30.48 13.65 7.47
C ALA A 314 -31.33 14.48 6.46
N LEU A 315 -31.48 14.10 5.18
CA LEU A 315 -32.29 14.90 4.23
C LEU A 315 -33.73 14.40 4.03
N ALA A 316 -34.17 13.35 4.73
CA ALA A 316 -35.50 12.76 4.54
C ALA A 316 -36.55 13.13 5.63
N VAL A 317 -36.19 13.89 6.68
CA VAL A 317 -37.13 14.16 7.79
C VAL A 317 -37.79 15.55 7.73
N LEU A 318 -37.29 16.50 6.92
CA LEU A 318 -37.87 17.85 6.87
C LEU A 318 -38.91 18.12 5.76
N THR A 319 -39.20 17.15 4.89
CA THR A 319 -40.30 17.25 3.89
C THR A 319 -41.60 16.57 4.33
N GLY A 320 -41.61 15.89 5.49
CA GLY A 320 -42.77 15.11 5.96
C GLY A 320 -43.69 15.76 7.00
N MET A 321 -43.32 16.88 7.63
CA MET A 321 -44.09 17.42 8.78
C MET A 321 -44.41 18.92 8.72
N GLY A 322 -44.40 19.56 7.54
CA GLY A 322 -44.63 21.01 7.39
C GLY A 322 -45.93 21.44 6.69
N GLY A 323 -46.95 20.57 6.61
CA GLY A 323 -47.99 20.68 5.58
C GLY A 323 -49.42 21.06 5.99
N VAL A 324 -49.76 21.42 7.23
CA VAL A 324 -51.10 21.97 7.54
C VAL A 324 -51.04 22.98 8.68
N ALA A 325 -50.80 24.25 8.36
CA ALA A 325 -51.26 25.36 9.20
C ALA A 325 -51.34 26.69 8.42
N LEU A 326 -52.58 27.17 8.31
CA LEU A 326 -53.00 28.58 8.23
C LEU A 326 -52.46 29.46 7.08
N ILE A 327 -53.31 29.67 6.07
CA ILE A 327 -53.34 30.96 5.36
C ILE A 327 -54.62 31.69 5.78
N ARG A 328 -54.43 32.71 6.64
CA ARG A 328 -55.43 33.74 6.95
C ARG A 328 -54.98 35.06 6.31
N ARG A 329 -55.95 35.71 5.66
CA ARG A 329 -56.12 37.15 5.29
C ARG A 329 -55.94 37.47 3.80
N ARG A 330 -56.62 38.45 3.20
CA ARG A 330 -57.93 39.15 3.31
C ARG A 330 -57.82 40.29 2.26
N PHE A 331 -58.95 40.68 1.66
CA PHE A 331 -59.20 41.85 0.77
C PHE A 331 -58.70 41.73 -0.70
N THR A 332 -59.43 42.18 -1.74
CA THR A 332 -60.30 43.38 -1.84
C THR A 332 -61.33 43.29 -2.99
N ALA A 333 -62.46 43.99 -2.80
CA ALA A 333 -63.50 44.57 -3.69
C ALA A 333 -63.57 44.26 -5.21
N GLY A 334 -64.82 44.07 -5.67
CA GLY A 334 -65.29 44.31 -7.05
C GLY A 334 -66.82 44.30 -7.08
N ARG A 335 -67.40 45.33 -7.70
CA ARG A 335 -68.84 45.66 -7.76
C ARG A 335 -69.73 44.57 -8.34
#